data_AF-A0A8H7WUH1-F1
#
_entry.id   AF-A0A8H7WUH1-F1
#
_cell.length_a   1.000
_cell.length_b   1.000
_cell.length_c   1.000
_cell.angle_alpha   90.00
_cell.angle_beta   90.00
_cell.angle_gamma   90.00
#
_symmetry.space_group_name_H-M   'P 1'
#
loop_
_entity.id
_entity.type
_entity.pdbx_description
1 polymer ?
#
loop_
_entity_poly.entity_id
_entity_poly.type
_entity_poly.pdbx_seq_one_letter_code
_entity_poly.pdbx_strand_id
1 'polypeptide(L)'
;MAHRGQLVVEADSHKDALNLEDRFHGFRQVMRDNHALSTRYILADAREAALEMNNLAVDKISPFASMKSIVLKPGASVLPSQVKDTMYHYSVQKNGKLGKGKSEIAATLVTGNTPRVPRYSSHTNVRRNILKADDEKLKFIPFLGESRNEANFKKLVRELEQVYSPQSFETSRESEENARIRQYLPTWLEELQLGCDLNTLKHYLLQQDDESRELAMEPRNQRLLLESFGEPLGHRARAVASRVCEAFNKVFNIHIQDVVLSPSLLKEMVESSRNEIAKKKPGPVANRVGTYLDLTCLICAVIDCPTHGDFHHEAVDSSDGEDNGNERLPETKYEPKTLSLNFEDTIRRYRNRVKKDIESLPEGKTKSCSDECYMATDFSELDYKFNEEHLAILPQMIEIYRHPNYRSCYIAFALDIPCWSVYAEIQRYKSENHEEKAEDIPTGRAKKPEWYDNIKKNIRGDLNKMTIAHLHQERGQAVA
;
A
#
# COMPACT_ATOMS: atom_id res chain seq x y z
N MET A 1 2.92 68.33 25.71
CA MET A 1 4.05 67.46 26.12
C MET A 1 3.84 66.12 25.42
N ALA A 2 4.02 66.02 24.10
CA ALA A 2 5.28 65.92 23.36
C ALA A 2 6.01 64.57 23.58
N HIS A 3 5.64 63.61 22.71
CA HIS A 3 6.43 62.53 22.10
C HIS A 3 7.72 62.00 22.79
N ARG A 4 7.66 60.73 23.20
CA ARG A 4 8.73 59.71 23.03
C ARG A 4 8.03 58.53 22.33
N GLY A 5 8.27 58.18 21.09
CA GLY A 5 9.54 58.13 20.38
C GLY A 5 9.86 56.65 20.14
N GLN A 6 9.19 56.05 19.15
CA GLN A 6 9.54 54.77 18.56
C GLN A 6 11.02 54.77 18.16
N LEU A 7 11.78 53.79 18.66
CA LEU A 7 13.10 53.40 18.18
C LEU A 7 13.06 51.88 18.06
N VAL A 8 12.62 51.39 16.90
CA VAL A 8 13.47 50.80 15.86
C VAL A 8 14.16 49.52 16.35
N VAL A 9 13.53 48.38 16.05
CA VAL A 9 14.16 47.06 15.97
C VAL A 9 13.77 46.48 14.60
N GLU A 10 14.27 47.10 13.53
CA GLU A 10 14.05 46.61 12.14
C GLU A 10 15.37 46.49 11.35
N ALA A 11 16.53 46.78 11.96
CA ALA A 11 17.82 46.78 11.24
C ALA A 11 18.62 45.46 11.32
N ASP A 12 18.24 44.49 12.17
CA ASP A 12 19.00 43.24 12.37
C ASP A 12 18.50 42.05 11.55
N SER A 13 17.27 42.07 11.00
CA SER A 13 16.74 40.89 10.28
C SER A 13 17.46 40.61 8.96
N HIS A 14 17.96 41.65 8.27
CA HIS A 14 18.52 41.52 6.93
C HIS A 14 19.95 40.96 6.93
N LYS A 15 20.74 41.22 7.99
CA LYS A 15 22.09 40.63 8.17
C LYS A 15 22.01 39.17 8.59
N ASP A 16 21.05 38.83 9.44
CA ASP A 16 20.80 37.45 9.85
C ASP A 16 20.27 36.58 8.70
N ALA A 17 19.43 37.13 7.83
CA ALA A 17 18.92 36.43 6.64
C ALA A 17 20.04 36.14 5.61
N LEU A 18 20.91 37.11 5.34
CA LEU A 18 22.07 36.91 4.45
C LEU A 18 23.04 35.85 5.00
N ASN A 19 23.21 35.78 6.32
CA ASN A 19 24.01 34.73 6.98
C ASN A 19 23.40 33.34 6.78
N LEU A 20 22.07 33.20 6.86
CA LEU A 20 21.39 31.92 6.66
C LEU A 20 21.48 31.43 5.22
N GLU A 21 21.31 32.32 4.24
CA GLU A 21 21.46 31.99 2.82
C GLU A 21 22.87 31.46 2.52
N ASP A 22 23.92 32.13 3.02
CA ASP A 22 25.31 31.70 2.85
C ASP A 22 25.56 30.31 3.46
N ARG A 23 24.98 30.03 4.63
CA ARG A 23 25.09 28.70 5.27
C ARG A 23 24.37 27.62 4.45
N PHE A 24 23.18 27.89 3.94
CA PHE A 24 22.48 26.96 3.05
C PHE A 24 23.22 26.73 1.73
N HIS A 25 23.89 27.75 1.18
CA HIS A 25 24.78 27.57 0.02
C HIS A 25 25.95 26.63 0.35
N GLY A 26 26.56 26.78 1.52
CA GLY A 26 27.59 25.86 2.02
C GLY A 26 27.08 24.42 2.14
N PHE A 27 25.93 24.24 2.76
CA PHE A 27 25.28 22.92 2.91
C PHE A 27 24.98 22.25 1.58
N ARG A 28 24.46 23.02 0.60
CA ARG A 28 24.21 22.53 -0.76
C ARG A 28 25.50 22.07 -1.44
N GLN A 29 26.61 22.76 -1.22
CA GLN A 29 27.91 22.37 -1.77
C GLN A 29 28.42 21.07 -1.14
N VAL A 30 28.35 20.96 0.20
CA VAL A 30 28.72 19.74 0.93
C VAL A 30 27.91 18.53 0.44
N MET A 31 26.60 18.69 0.24
CA MET A 31 25.75 17.63 -0.31
C MET A 31 26.24 17.13 -1.68
N ARG A 32 26.63 18.06 -2.57
CA ARG A 32 27.15 17.73 -3.91
C ARG A 32 28.50 17.04 -3.84
N ASP A 33 29.39 17.51 -2.96
CA ASP A 33 30.71 16.94 -2.77
C ASP A 33 30.62 15.51 -2.19
N ASN A 34 29.74 15.31 -1.21
CA ASN A 34 29.44 13.99 -0.67
C ASN A 34 28.89 13.03 -1.72
N HIS A 35 27.97 13.50 -2.58
CA HIS A 35 27.45 12.69 -3.69
C HIS A 35 28.56 12.30 -4.67
N ALA A 36 29.39 13.26 -5.09
CA ALA A 36 30.52 13.00 -5.99
C ALA A 36 31.53 12.01 -5.39
N LEU A 37 31.81 12.14 -4.09
CA LEU A 37 32.70 11.24 -3.37
C LEU A 37 32.11 9.82 -3.31
N SER A 38 30.84 9.70 -2.91
CA SER A 38 30.12 8.41 -2.87
C SER A 38 30.09 7.72 -4.25
N THR A 39 29.75 8.46 -5.31
CA THR A 39 29.77 7.93 -6.68
C THR A 39 31.17 7.46 -7.08
N ARG A 40 32.24 8.19 -6.73
CA ARG A 40 33.62 7.75 -7.01
C ARG A 40 33.96 6.45 -6.30
N TYR A 41 33.57 6.30 -5.04
CA TYR A 41 33.78 5.05 -4.29
C TYR A 41 33.02 3.88 -4.93
N ILE A 42 31.74 4.06 -5.24
CA ILE A 42 30.92 3.02 -5.89
C ILE A 42 31.52 2.61 -7.25
N LEU A 43 32.01 3.58 -8.03
CA LEU A 43 32.66 3.29 -9.32
C LEU A 43 34.02 2.59 -9.16
N ALA A 44 34.78 2.90 -8.11
CA ALA A 44 36.04 2.23 -7.83
C ALA A 44 35.81 0.78 -7.40
N ASP A 45 34.86 0.56 -6.49
CA ASP A 45 34.44 -0.76 -6.02
C ASP A 45 33.91 -1.63 -7.18
N ALA A 46 33.04 -1.06 -8.03
CA ALA A 46 32.55 -1.76 -9.21
C ALA A 46 33.66 -2.15 -10.21
N ARG A 47 34.74 -1.34 -10.32
CA ARG A 47 35.90 -1.67 -11.15
C ARG A 47 36.71 -2.80 -10.55
N GLU A 48 36.89 -2.81 -9.24
CA GLU A 48 37.59 -3.88 -8.51
C GLU A 48 36.84 -5.20 -8.65
N ALA A 49 35.53 -5.21 -8.39
CA ALA A 49 34.67 -6.38 -8.58
C ALA A 49 34.71 -6.92 -10.02
N ALA A 50 34.72 -6.03 -11.03
CA ALA A 50 34.82 -6.44 -12.43
C ALA A 50 36.18 -7.10 -12.78
N LEU A 51 37.26 -6.73 -12.10
CA LEU A 51 38.57 -7.37 -12.28
C LEU A 51 38.60 -8.77 -11.67
N GLU A 52 37.92 -8.98 -10.54
CA GLU A 52 37.85 -10.29 -9.85
C GLU A 52 37.02 -11.34 -10.61
N MET A 53 35.95 -10.91 -11.31
CA MET A 53 35.05 -11.83 -12.04
C MET A 53 35.71 -12.56 -13.22
N ASN A 54 36.87 -12.12 -13.71
CA ASN A 54 37.51 -12.67 -14.92
C ASN A 54 38.18 -14.04 -14.75
N ASN A 55 38.09 -14.67 -13.58
CA ASN A 55 38.76 -15.96 -13.30
C ASN A 55 37.84 -17.19 -13.42
N LEU A 56 36.55 -17.02 -13.67
CA LEU A 56 35.61 -18.14 -13.77
C LEU A 56 35.39 -18.51 -15.24
N ALA A 57 35.96 -19.65 -15.65
CA ALA A 57 35.84 -20.31 -16.96
C ALA A 57 36.54 -19.62 -18.16
N VAL A 58 37.86 -19.43 -18.07
CA VAL A 58 38.69 -19.14 -19.24
C VAL A 58 39.25 -20.45 -19.80
N ASP A 59 38.95 -20.76 -21.06
CA ASP A 59 39.55 -21.91 -21.75
C ASP A 59 41.08 -21.75 -21.79
N LYS A 60 41.82 -22.80 -21.38
CA LYS A 60 43.30 -22.79 -21.37
C LYS A 60 43.90 -22.52 -22.75
N ILE A 61 43.16 -22.83 -23.80
CA ILE A 61 43.52 -22.60 -25.20
C ILE A 61 42.30 -21.96 -25.86
N SER A 62 42.51 -20.84 -26.57
CA SER A 62 41.41 -20.17 -27.26
C SER A 62 40.73 -21.12 -28.25
N PRO A 63 39.39 -21.29 -28.21
CA PRO A 63 38.66 -22.12 -29.18
C PRO A 63 38.75 -21.58 -30.61
N PHE A 64 39.23 -20.34 -30.77
CA PHE A 64 39.42 -19.66 -32.04
C PHE A 64 40.87 -19.67 -32.54
N ALA A 65 41.81 -20.28 -31.81
CA ALA A 65 43.24 -20.27 -32.15
C ALA A 65 43.56 -20.88 -33.53
N SER A 66 42.72 -21.80 -34.01
CA SER A 66 42.85 -22.44 -35.32
C SER A 66 42.19 -21.66 -36.47
N MET A 67 41.41 -20.61 -36.17
CA MET A 67 40.71 -19.83 -37.19
C MET A 67 41.66 -18.91 -37.95
N LYS A 68 41.45 -18.80 -39.26
CA LYS A 68 42.22 -17.92 -40.16
C LYS A 68 41.38 -16.71 -40.57
N SER A 69 42.05 -15.65 -41.00
CA SER A 69 41.38 -14.46 -41.54
C SER A 69 40.47 -14.83 -42.71
N ILE A 70 39.23 -14.35 -42.66
CA ILE A 70 38.20 -14.50 -43.70
C ILE A 70 38.17 -13.31 -44.67
N VAL A 71 39.15 -12.40 -44.56
CA VAL A 71 39.27 -11.25 -45.46
C VAL A 71 39.67 -11.75 -46.85
N LEU A 72 38.84 -11.42 -47.83
CA LEU A 72 39.06 -11.73 -49.23
C LEU A 72 40.17 -10.84 -49.78
N LYS A 73 41.09 -11.45 -50.52
CA LYS A 73 42.02 -10.68 -51.34
C LYS A 73 41.24 -9.96 -52.46
N PRO A 74 41.72 -8.80 -52.93
CA PRO A 74 41.09 -8.09 -54.04
C PRO A 74 40.91 -9.01 -55.24
N GLY A 75 39.67 -9.16 -55.72
CA GLY A 75 39.34 -10.00 -56.88
C GLY A 75 39.15 -11.50 -56.59
N ALA A 76 39.23 -11.95 -55.34
CA ALA A 76 38.94 -13.34 -54.99
C ALA A 76 37.43 -13.66 -55.17
N SER A 77 37.12 -14.81 -55.76
CA SER A 77 35.76 -15.35 -55.84
C SER A 77 35.35 -15.95 -54.50
N VAL A 78 34.06 -15.88 -54.19
CA VAL A 78 33.47 -16.46 -52.97
C VAL A 78 32.85 -17.82 -53.33
N LEU A 79 32.88 -18.78 -52.40
CA LEU A 79 32.22 -20.07 -52.58
C LEU A 79 30.70 -19.88 -52.78
N PRO A 80 30.02 -20.79 -53.51
CA PRO A 80 28.56 -20.68 -53.75
C PRO A 80 27.69 -20.63 -52.49
N SER A 81 28.18 -21.16 -51.36
CA SER A 81 27.48 -21.16 -50.06
C SER A 81 27.76 -19.93 -49.20
N GLN A 82 28.50 -18.95 -49.72
CA GLN A 82 28.96 -17.78 -48.99
C GLN A 82 28.57 -16.49 -49.72
N VAL A 83 28.35 -15.43 -48.93
CA VAL A 83 28.01 -14.09 -49.40
C VAL A 83 29.20 -13.18 -49.17
N LYS A 84 29.46 -12.29 -50.13
CA LYS A 84 30.48 -11.25 -50.02
C LYS A 84 29.90 -10.08 -49.23
N ASP A 85 30.44 -9.82 -48.04
CA ASP A 85 30.06 -8.64 -47.25
C ASP A 85 31.19 -7.61 -47.24
N THR A 86 30.83 -6.33 -47.18
CA THR A 86 31.78 -5.20 -47.24
C THR A 86 31.79 -4.47 -45.92
N MET A 87 32.95 -4.48 -45.25
CA MET A 87 33.17 -3.76 -44.01
C MET A 87 33.98 -2.49 -44.28
N TYR A 88 33.40 -1.34 -43.94
CA TYR A 88 34.10 -0.06 -43.92
C TYR A 88 34.67 0.15 -42.52
N HIS A 89 35.97 0.42 -42.44
CA HIS A 89 36.61 0.75 -41.17
C HIS A 89 37.25 2.13 -41.25
N TYR A 90 37.11 2.87 -40.15
CA TYR A 90 37.67 4.20 -39.99
C TYR A 90 38.74 4.11 -38.91
N SER A 91 40.01 4.21 -39.31
CA SER A 91 41.11 4.24 -38.36
C SER A 91 41.60 5.67 -38.19
N VAL A 92 41.77 6.08 -36.93
CA VAL A 92 42.42 7.34 -36.60
C VAL A 92 43.92 7.14 -36.80
N GLN A 93 44.49 7.81 -37.79
CA GLN A 93 45.93 7.76 -38.03
C GLN A 93 46.68 8.57 -36.96
N LYS A 94 47.98 8.30 -36.78
CA LYS A 94 48.84 9.00 -35.81
C LYS A 94 48.88 10.53 -35.97
N ASN A 95 48.49 11.05 -37.13
CA ASN A 95 48.38 12.48 -37.45
C ASN A 95 46.98 13.06 -37.18
N GLY A 96 46.08 12.31 -36.51
CA GLY A 96 44.71 12.73 -36.23
C GLY A 96 43.76 12.70 -37.43
N LYS A 97 44.23 12.37 -38.64
CA LYS A 97 43.37 12.24 -39.83
C LYS A 97 42.64 10.90 -39.83
N LEU A 98 41.36 10.93 -40.15
CA LEU A 98 40.53 9.74 -40.30
C LEU A 98 40.84 9.06 -41.65
N GLY A 99 41.46 7.88 -41.62
CA GLY A 99 41.66 7.06 -42.81
C GLY A 99 40.45 6.15 -43.05
N LYS A 100 39.92 6.12 -44.28
CA LYS A 100 38.85 5.19 -44.67
C LYS A 100 39.44 3.98 -45.36
N GLY A 101 39.30 2.80 -44.75
CA GLY A 101 39.64 1.52 -45.33
C GLY A 101 38.39 0.70 -45.69
N LYS A 102 38.52 -0.18 -46.67
CA LYS A 102 37.48 -1.13 -47.09
C LYS A 102 38.06 -2.53 -47.06
N SER A 103 37.36 -3.46 -46.44
CA SER A 103 37.68 -4.89 -46.45
C SER A 103 36.46 -5.68 -46.90
N GLU A 104 36.68 -6.71 -47.69
CA GLU A 104 35.63 -7.61 -48.16
C GLU A 104 35.81 -8.94 -47.43
N ILE A 105 34.72 -9.49 -46.88
CA ILE A 105 34.74 -10.73 -46.10
C ILE A 105 33.79 -11.76 -46.71
N ALA A 106 34.13 -13.03 -46.56
CA ALA A 106 33.23 -14.12 -46.90
C ALA A 106 32.35 -14.46 -45.68
N ALA A 107 31.03 -14.30 -45.82
CA ALA A 107 30.04 -14.63 -44.81
C ALA A 107 29.31 -15.92 -45.17
N THR A 108 29.15 -16.85 -44.24
CA THR A 108 28.33 -18.05 -44.43
C THR A 108 26.90 -17.78 -43.99
N LEU A 109 25.92 -18.07 -44.85
CA LEU A 109 24.51 -17.95 -44.48
C LEU A 109 24.12 -19.10 -43.55
N VAL A 110 23.68 -18.77 -42.33
CA VAL A 110 23.16 -19.75 -41.37
C VAL A 110 21.65 -19.61 -41.29
N THR A 111 20.93 -20.66 -41.69
CA THR A 111 19.47 -20.73 -41.58
C THR A 111 19.07 -21.76 -40.53
N GLY A 112 18.26 -21.37 -39.56
CA GLY A 112 17.66 -22.30 -38.60
C GLY A 112 16.45 -23.01 -39.20
N ASN A 113 16.34 -24.32 -38.99
CA ASN A 113 15.20 -25.12 -39.45
C ASN A 113 14.05 -25.18 -38.43
N THR A 114 14.19 -24.52 -37.28
CA THR A 114 13.19 -24.55 -36.21
C THR A 114 12.06 -23.56 -36.51
N PRO A 115 10.82 -24.01 -36.70
CA PRO A 115 9.69 -23.12 -36.94
C PRO A 115 9.40 -22.26 -35.70
N ARG A 116 9.02 -21.00 -35.93
CA ARG A 116 8.65 -20.09 -34.85
C ARG A 116 7.28 -20.46 -34.29
N VAL A 117 7.16 -20.54 -32.97
CA VAL A 117 5.85 -20.66 -32.29
C VAL A 117 5.02 -19.37 -32.46
N PRO A 118 3.68 -19.45 -32.34
CA PRO A 118 2.83 -18.26 -32.31
C PRO A 118 3.32 -17.22 -31.29
N ARG A 119 3.22 -15.93 -31.64
CA ARG A 119 3.67 -14.84 -30.78
C ARG A 119 2.69 -14.65 -29.61
N TYR A 120 3.22 -14.55 -28.40
CA TYR A 120 2.52 -14.13 -27.18
C TYR A 120 3.44 -13.22 -26.36
N SER A 121 2.89 -12.37 -25.49
CA SER A 121 3.67 -11.46 -24.64
C SER A 121 4.04 -12.09 -23.30
N SER A 122 3.05 -12.54 -22.54
CA SER A 122 3.21 -13.24 -21.27
C SER A 122 1.96 -14.07 -20.98
N HIS A 123 2.14 -15.19 -20.29
CA HIS A 123 1.03 -16.06 -19.93
C HIS A 123 1.33 -16.77 -18.60
N THR A 124 0.39 -16.66 -17.66
CA THR A 124 0.46 -17.31 -16.35
C THR A 124 -0.83 -18.09 -16.13
N ASN A 125 -0.71 -19.38 -15.78
CA ASN A 125 -1.86 -20.22 -15.46
C ASN A 125 -2.34 -19.92 -14.04
N VAL A 126 -3.63 -19.63 -13.89
CA VAL A 126 -4.29 -19.47 -12.58
C VAL A 126 -5.44 -20.46 -12.46
N ARG A 127 -5.57 -21.11 -11.29
CA ARG A 127 -6.58 -22.16 -11.06
C ARG A 127 -8.01 -21.60 -10.90
N ARG A 128 -8.13 -20.35 -10.43
CA ARG A 128 -9.40 -19.66 -10.18
C ARG A 128 -9.26 -18.20 -10.61
N ASN A 129 -10.37 -17.53 -10.90
CA ASN A 129 -10.35 -16.10 -11.19
C ASN A 129 -9.81 -15.33 -9.98
N ILE A 130 -9.02 -14.29 -10.24
CA ILE A 130 -8.50 -13.37 -9.23
C ILE A 130 -9.22 -12.04 -9.45
N LEU A 131 -9.75 -11.49 -8.37
CA LEU A 131 -10.38 -10.19 -8.32
C LEU A 131 -9.28 -9.11 -8.42
N LYS A 132 -9.45 -8.15 -9.32
CA LYS A 132 -8.49 -7.06 -9.57
C LYS A 132 -9.24 -5.74 -9.67
N ALA A 133 -8.70 -4.70 -9.05
CA ALA A 133 -9.27 -3.35 -9.13
C ALA A 133 -8.95 -2.73 -10.49
N ASP A 134 -9.86 -1.86 -10.95
CA ASP A 134 -9.68 -1.04 -12.16
C ASP A 134 -8.95 0.29 -11.82
N ASP A 135 -8.00 0.25 -10.88
CA ASP A 135 -7.28 1.40 -10.35
C ASP A 135 -5.85 1.55 -10.92
N GLU A 136 -5.49 0.72 -11.90
CA GLU A 136 -4.15 0.73 -12.46
C GLU A 136 -3.86 2.05 -13.19
N LYS A 137 -2.96 2.84 -12.62
CA LYS A 137 -2.43 4.05 -13.25
C LYS A 137 -1.44 3.67 -14.35
N LEU A 138 -1.59 4.28 -15.52
CA LEU A 138 -0.67 4.07 -16.64
C LEU A 138 0.71 4.65 -16.32
N LYS A 139 1.70 3.79 -16.08
CA LYS A 139 3.07 4.19 -15.68
C LYS A 139 3.96 4.61 -16.85
N PHE A 140 3.68 4.10 -18.05
CA PHE A 140 4.47 4.35 -19.24
C PHE A 140 3.59 4.33 -20.49
N ILE A 141 3.99 5.09 -21.49
CA ILE A 141 3.36 5.08 -22.82
C ILE A 141 4.01 3.95 -23.63
N PRO A 142 3.25 2.94 -24.11
CA PRO A 142 3.82 1.85 -24.90
C PRO A 142 4.51 2.36 -26.17
N PHE A 143 5.72 1.85 -26.43
CA PHE A 143 6.42 2.14 -27.69
C PHE A 143 5.83 1.30 -28.84
N LEU A 144 5.45 1.96 -29.94
CA LEU A 144 4.71 1.33 -31.04
C LEU A 144 5.51 1.23 -32.35
N GLY A 145 6.84 1.40 -32.29
CA GLY A 145 7.74 1.35 -33.44
C GLY A 145 7.99 2.70 -34.12
N GLU A 146 9.03 2.75 -34.96
CA GLU A 146 9.57 3.98 -35.56
C GLU A 146 8.76 4.52 -36.76
N SER A 147 7.81 3.76 -37.31
CA SER A 147 7.17 4.04 -38.60
C SER A 147 5.83 4.78 -38.53
N ARG A 148 5.53 5.51 -37.43
CA ARG A 148 4.20 6.12 -37.25
C ARG A 148 4.14 7.61 -37.53
N ASN A 149 3.02 8.03 -38.13
CA ASN A 149 2.58 9.41 -38.24
C ASN A 149 2.48 10.03 -36.83
N GLU A 150 3.34 11.01 -36.55
CA GLU A 150 3.49 11.67 -35.24
C GLU A 150 2.16 12.23 -34.70
N ALA A 151 1.26 12.66 -35.59
CA ALA A 151 -0.05 13.18 -35.23
C ALA A 151 -0.94 12.12 -34.57
N ASN A 152 -0.92 10.87 -35.08
CA ASN A 152 -1.71 9.77 -34.52
C ASN A 152 -1.15 9.34 -33.15
N PHE A 153 0.16 9.39 -32.98
CA PHE A 153 0.79 9.11 -31.69
C PHE A 153 0.42 10.17 -30.65
N LYS A 154 0.50 11.46 -31.00
CA LYS A 154 0.07 12.56 -30.11
C LYS A 154 -1.41 12.45 -29.72
N LYS A 155 -2.28 12.05 -30.65
CA LYS A 155 -3.70 11.81 -30.36
C LYS A 155 -3.89 10.66 -29.35
N LEU A 156 -3.21 9.53 -29.56
CA LEU A 156 -3.26 8.39 -28.64
C LEU A 156 -2.76 8.76 -27.23
N VAL A 157 -1.68 9.52 -27.13
CA VAL A 157 -1.15 9.98 -25.83
C VAL A 157 -2.19 10.81 -25.08
N ARG A 158 -2.85 11.75 -25.76
CA ARG A 158 -3.93 12.55 -25.15
C ARG A 158 -5.12 11.70 -24.70
N GLU A 159 -5.52 10.71 -25.49
CA GLU A 159 -6.62 9.80 -25.12
C GLU A 159 -6.23 8.95 -23.89
N LEU A 160 -4.98 8.50 -23.79
CA LEU A 160 -4.48 7.78 -22.62
C LEU A 160 -4.41 8.68 -21.38
N GLU A 161 -3.94 9.92 -21.52
CA GLU A 161 -3.91 10.92 -20.44
C GLU A 161 -5.31 11.32 -19.97
N GLN A 162 -6.34 11.21 -20.83
CA GLN A 162 -7.73 11.47 -20.46
C GLN A 162 -8.35 10.32 -19.67
N VAL A 163 -8.02 9.06 -20.02
CA VAL A 163 -8.60 7.86 -19.40
C VAL A 163 -7.93 7.51 -18.07
N TYR A 164 -6.61 7.70 -17.99
CA TYR A 164 -5.84 7.43 -16.78
C TYR A 164 -5.56 8.74 -16.04
N SER A 165 -5.78 8.78 -14.72
CA SER A 165 -5.58 9.99 -13.91
C SER A 165 -4.23 10.64 -14.20
N PRO A 166 -4.16 11.99 -14.22
CA PRO A 166 -2.95 12.70 -14.59
C PRO A 166 -1.77 12.26 -13.73
N GLN A 167 -0.67 11.99 -14.43
CA GLN A 167 0.63 11.65 -13.88
C GLN A 167 1.03 12.64 -12.78
N SER A 168 1.76 12.17 -11.76
CA SER A 168 2.40 13.11 -10.82
C SER A 168 3.20 14.13 -11.62
N PHE A 169 2.87 15.41 -11.49
CA PHE A 169 3.55 16.50 -12.19
C PHE A 169 5.03 16.62 -11.79
N GLU A 170 5.43 15.97 -10.69
CA GLU A 170 6.82 15.91 -10.25
C GLU A 170 7.62 14.94 -11.13
N THR A 171 8.68 15.44 -11.75
CA THR A 171 9.60 14.60 -12.50
C THR A 171 10.39 13.70 -11.55
N SER A 172 10.79 12.50 -12.00
CA SER A 172 11.63 11.58 -11.21
C SER A 172 12.88 12.25 -10.62
N ARG A 173 13.46 13.22 -11.37
CA ARG A 173 14.64 13.96 -10.97
C ARG A 173 14.39 14.97 -9.85
N GLU A 174 13.25 15.65 -9.87
CA GLU A 174 12.85 16.58 -8.81
C GLU A 174 12.57 15.81 -7.52
N SER A 175 11.85 14.69 -7.62
CA SER A 175 11.57 13.82 -6.48
C SER A 175 12.86 13.28 -5.83
N GLU A 176 13.85 12.90 -6.64
CA GLU A 176 15.16 12.45 -6.14
C GLU A 176 15.92 13.56 -5.40
N GLU A 177 15.98 14.76 -5.97
CA GLU A 177 16.67 15.90 -5.32
C GLU A 177 15.95 16.30 -4.03
N ASN A 178 14.62 16.32 -4.02
CA ASN A 178 13.81 16.59 -2.83
C ASN A 178 14.05 15.56 -1.72
N ALA A 179 14.07 14.27 -2.07
CA ALA A 179 14.38 13.21 -1.12
C ALA A 179 15.80 13.33 -0.55
N ARG A 180 16.78 13.69 -1.39
CA ARG A 180 18.16 13.91 -0.97
C ARG A 180 18.26 15.09 -0.01
N ILE A 181 17.67 16.24 -0.34
CA ILE A 181 17.65 17.40 0.55
C ILE A 181 17.00 17.06 1.89
N ARG A 182 15.86 16.35 1.86
CA ARG A 182 15.14 15.90 3.06
C ARG A 182 16.02 15.06 3.99
N GLN A 183 16.88 14.19 3.44
CA GLN A 183 17.78 13.37 4.24
C GLN A 183 18.80 14.20 5.03
N TYR A 184 19.32 15.28 4.44
CA TYR A 184 20.30 16.15 5.08
C TYR A 184 19.68 17.23 5.98
N LEU A 185 18.40 17.57 5.74
CA LEU A 185 17.73 18.69 6.40
C LEU A 185 17.75 18.62 7.94
N PRO A 186 17.53 17.47 8.62
CA PRO A 186 17.65 17.39 10.08
C PRO A 186 19.03 17.81 10.61
N THR A 187 20.10 17.32 9.97
CA THR A 187 21.48 17.65 10.34
C THR A 187 21.78 19.13 10.10
N TRP A 188 21.33 19.68 8.97
CA TRP A 188 21.50 21.12 8.70
C TRP A 188 20.78 21.98 9.74
N LEU A 189 19.56 21.62 10.11
CA LEU A 189 18.78 22.35 11.13
C LEU A 189 19.44 22.30 12.51
N GLU A 190 20.00 21.15 12.88
CA GLU A 190 20.79 20.99 14.11
C GLU A 190 22.06 21.86 14.08
N GLU A 191 22.81 21.83 12.97
CA GLU A 191 24.00 22.66 12.78
C GLU A 191 23.69 24.16 12.78
N LEU A 192 22.50 24.56 12.31
CA LEU A 192 22.05 25.95 12.36
C LEU A 192 21.90 26.46 13.80
N GLN A 193 21.64 25.58 14.78
CA GLN A 193 21.48 25.89 16.21
C GLN A 193 20.43 26.97 16.51
N LEU A 194 19.39 27.05 15.67
CA LEU A 194 18.33 28.06 15.80
C LEU A 194 17.18 27.63 16.71
N GLY A 195 17.22 26.41 17.26
CA GLY A 195 16.11 25.81 18.01
C GLY A 195 14.90 25.49 17.12
N CYS A 196 15.13 25.25 15.83
CA CYS A 196 14.13 24.82 14.86
C CYS A 196 14.54 23.45 14.35
N ASP A 197 13.76 22.43 14.66
CA ASP A 197 13.94 21.06 14.18
C ASP A 197 12.94 20.74 13.05
N LEU A 198 13.06 19.54 12.47
CA LEU A 198 12.20 19.12 11.36
C LEU A 198 10.71 19.09 11.79
N ASN A 199 10.40 18.75 13.03
CA ASN A 199 9.03 18.72 13.56
C ASN A 199 8.45 20.13 13.69
N THR A 200 9.26 21.08 14.14
CA THR A 200 8.91 22.51 14.20
C THR A 200 8.59 23.04 12.81
N LEU A 201 9.39 22.69 11.78
CA LEU A 201 9.10 23.05 10.39
C LEU A 201 7.81 22.41 9.87
N LYS A 202 7.60 21.10 10.10
CA LYS A 202 6.36 20.42 9.71
C LYS A 202 5.14 21.08 10.34
N HIS A 203 5.19 21.35 11.64
CA HIS A 203 4.10 22.01 12.36
C HIS A 203 3.87 23.43 11.85
N TYR A 204 4.94 24.21 11.61
CA TYR A 204 4.84 25.55 11.04
C TYR A 204 4.17 25.56 9.67
N LEU A 205 4.61 24.68 8.76
CA LEU A 205 4.08 24.60 7.40
C LEU A 205 2.61 24.13 7.38
N LEU A 206 2.24 23.19 8.25
CA LEU A 206 0.84 22.74 8.41
C LEU A 206 -0.07 23.83 8.97
N GLN A 207 0.45 24.71 9.84
CA GLN A 207 -0.29 25.87 10.36
C GLN A 207 -0.44 26.98 9.31
N GLN A 208 0.62 27.28 8.55
CA GLN A 208 0.51 28.25 7.45
C GLN A 208 -0.51 27.82 6.42
N ASP A 209 -0.57 26.51 6.16
CA ASP A 209 -1.52 25.94 5.23
C ASP A 209 -2.98 26.00 5.71
N ASP A 210 -3.24 25.99 7.03
CA ASP A 210 -4.60 26.20 7.56
C ASP A 210 -5.09 27.63 7.25
N GLU A 211 -4.14 28.56 7.13
CA GLU A 211 -4.38 29.96 6.78
C GLU A 211 -4.40 30.20 5.25
N SER A 212 -3.63 29.44 4.44
CA SER A 212 -3.47 29.65 2.98
C SER A 212 -4.15 28.63 2.06
N ARG A 213 -4.48 27.42 2.55
CA ARG A 213 -5.09 26.28 1.81
C ARG A 213 -4.35 25.88 0.52
N GLU A 214 -3.03 25.77 0.56
CA GLU A 214 -2.19 25.44 -0.60
C GLU A 214 -1.86 23.94 -0.72
N LEU A 215 -1.74 23.21 0.39
CA LEU A 215 -1.70 21.75 0.40
C LEU A 215 -3.10 21.31 0.01
N ALA A 216 -3.24 20.63 -1.12
CA ALA A 216 -4.47 19.96 -1.52
C ALA A 216 -4.78 18.77 -0.58
N MET A 217 -4.94 19.04 0.72
CA MET A 217 -5.18 18.10 1.81
C MET A 217 -6.58 18.32 2.37
N GLU A 218 -7.24 17.24 2.75
CA GLU A 218 -8.55 17.28 3.38
C GLU A 218 -8.47 17.98 4.76
N PRO A 219 -9.36 18.95 5.07
CA PRO A 219 -9.33 19.68 6.34
C PRO A 219 -9.37 18.80 7.59
N ARG A 220 -10.04 17.64 7.50
CA ARG A 220 -10.09 16.66 8.59
C ARG A 220 -8.72 16.03 8.87
N ASN A 221 -7.98 15.69 7.81
CA ASN A 221 -6.65 15.13 7.94
C ASN A 221 -5.66 16.18 8.43
N GLN A 222 -5.83 17.44 8.05
CA GLN A 222 -5.05 18.56 8.58
C GLN A 222 -5.23 18.73 10.09
N ARG A 223 -6.49 18.78 10.56
CA ARG A 223 -6.78 18.85 12.00
C ARG A 223 -6.17 17.67 12.76
N LEU A 224 -6.30 16.46 12.21
CA LEU A 224 -5.71 15.26 12.79
C LEU A 224 -4.19 15.37 12.98
N LEU A 225 -3.50 15.91 11.97
CA LEU A 225 -2.06 16.14 12.04
C LEU A 225 -1.73 17.22 13.06
N LEU A 226 -2.43 18.35 13.06
CA LEU A 226 -2.20 19.43 14.03
C LEU A 226 -2.41 18.95 15.47
N GLU A 227 -3.46 18.16 15.73
CA GLU A 227 -3.70 17.52 17.03
C GLU A 227 -2.56 16.60 17.48
N SER A 228 -1.87 15.93 16.54
CA SER A 228 -0.75 15.05 16.88
C SER A 228 0.51 15.81 17.30
N PHE A 229 0.67 17.07 16.87
CA PHE A 229 1.76 17.96 17.31
C PHE A 229 1.48 18.68 18.64
N GLY A 230 0.23 18.70 19.11
CA GLY A 230 -0.15 19.27 20.42
C GLY A 230 -0.38 20.78 20.39
N GLU A 231 0.28 21.52 21.29
CA GLU A 231 0.07 22.97 21.43
C GLU A 231 0.65 23.76 20.25
N PRO A 232 0.01 24.89 19.84
CA PRO A 232 0.52 25.73 18.77
C PRO A 232 1.95 26.21 19.02
N LEU A 233 2.75 26.28 17.95
CA LEU A 233 4.10 26.84 18.03
C LEU A 233 4.12 28.25 18.64
N GLY A 234 5.01 28.45 19.61
CA GLY A 234 5.23 29.78 20.18
C GLY A 234 5.77 30.78 19.15
N HIS A 235 5.51 32.07 19.37
CA HIS A 235 5.88 33.16 18.45
C HIS A 235 7.35 33.13 18.01
N ARG A 236 8.27 32.80 18.91
CA ARG A 236 9.70 32.70 18.59
C ARG A 236 10.01 31.56 17.62
N ALA A 237 9.44 30.37 17.83
CA ALA A 237 9.64 29.22 16.96
C ALA A 237 9.06 29.48 15.56
N ARG A 238 7.89 30.13 15.50
CA ARG A 238 7.25 30.56 14.25
C ARG A 238 8.12 31.55 13.45
N ALA A 239 8.66 32.57 14.12
CA ALA A 239 9.53 33.56 13.48
C ALA A 239 10.84 32.94 12.94
N VAL A 240 11.41 31.97 13.64
CA VAL A 240 12.61 31.25 13.19
C VAL A 240 12.29 30.34 12.01
N ALA A 241 11.21 29.55 12.10
CA ALA A 241 10.77 28.66 11.02
C ALA A 241 10.49 29.44 9.73
N SER A 242 9.79 30.58 9.83
CA SER A 242 9.55 31.50 8.71
C SER A 242 10.85 31.93 8.01
N ARG A 243 11.85 32.41 8.77
CA ARG A 243 13.16 32.81 8.21
C ARG A 243 13.90 31.65 7.55
N VAL A 244 13.82 30.46 8.14
CA VAL A 244 14.42 29.25 7.58
C VAL A 244 13.75 28.90 6.24
N CYS A 245 12.41 28.95 6.18
CA CYS A 245 11.66 28.71 4.95
C CYS A 245 12.02 29.70 3.84
N GLU A 246 12.08 31.00 4.16
CA GLU A 246 12.44 32.05 3.19
C GLU A 246 13.86 31.86 2.63
N ALA A 247 14.84 31.67 3.51
CA ALA A 247 16.23 31.46 3.11
C ALA A 247 16.39 30.17 2.29
N PHE A 248 15.73 29.09 2.69
CA PHE A 248 15.74 27.83 1.96
C PHE A 248 15.18 27.99 0.55
N ASN A 249 13.98 28.57 0.42
CA ASN A 249 13.30 28.72 -0.87
C ASN A 249 14.16 29.52 -1.85
N LYS A 250 14.86 30.54 -1.37
CA LYS A 250 15.75 31.37 -2.17
C LYS A 250 17.02 30.63 -2.63
N VAL A 251 17.63 29.81 -1.78
CA VAL A 251 18.88 29.11 -2.09
C VAL A 251 18.67 27.88 -2.99
N PHE A 252 17.61 27.11 -2.72
CA PHE A 252 17.33 25.87 -3.44
C PHE A 252 16.44 26.09 -4.66
N ASN A 253 15.72 27.22 -4.73
CA ASN A 253 14.72 27.50 -5.77
C ASN A 253 13.64 26.41 -5.85
N ILE A 254 13.28 25.86 -4.69
CA ILE A 254 12.27 24.82 -4.46
C ILE A 254 11.55 25.23 -3.17
N HIS A 255 10.22 25.06 -3.11
CA HIS A 255 9.48 25.30 -1.88
C HIS A 255 9.84 24.23 -0.84
N ILE A 256 10.29 24.65 0.34
CA ILE A 256 10.60 23.74 1.46
C ILE A 256 9.40 22.85 1.83
N GLN A 257 8.17 23.30 1.53
CA GLN A 257 6.94 22.54 1.68
C GLN A 257 6.91 21.29 0.81
N ASP A 258 7.37 21.34 -0.44
CA ASP A 258 7.45 20.17 -1.32
C ASP A 258 8.47 19.14 -0.78
N VAL A 259 9.51 19.65 -0.13
CA VAL A 259 10.57 18.84 0.47
C VAL A 259 10.14 18.25 1.81
N VAL A 260 9.44 18.98 2.68
CA VAL A 260 9.10 18.56 4.05
C VAL A 260 7.72 17.91 4.15
N LEU A 261 6.79 18.27 3.27
CA LEU A 261 5.40 17.85 3.22
C LEU A 261 5.02 17.33 1.82
N SER A 262 5.87 16.52 1.18
CA SER A 262 5.50 15.91 -0.11
C SER A 262 4.21 15.10 0.02
N PRO A 263 3.40 14.97 -1.05
CA PRO A 263 2.12 14.27 -0.99
C PRO A 263 2.21 12.84 -0.43
N SER A 264 3.29 12.12 -0.76
CA SER A 264 3.59 10.78 -0.23
C SER A 264 3.80 10.77 1.28
N LEU A 265 4.55 11.74 1.81
CA LEU A 265 4.87 11.84 3.22
C LEU A 265 3.67 12.35 4.03
N LEU A 266 2.88 13.26 3.47
CA LEU A 266 1.61 13.67 4.09
C LEU A 266 0.68 12.48 4.28
N LYS A 267 0.52 11.63 3.26
CA LYS A 267 -0.27 10.39 3.36
C LYS A 267 0.24 9.47 4.48
N GLU A 268 1.56 9.28 4.57
CA GLU A 268 2.19 8.48 5.64
C GLU A 268 1.99 9.08 7.04
N MET A 269 2.11 10.40 7.17
CA MET A 269 1.89 11.12 8.43
C MET A 269 0.43 11.01 8.90
N VAL A 270 -0.53 11.12 7.98
CA VAL A 270 -1.96 10.96 8.28
C VAL A 270 -2.23 9.53 8.74
N GLU A 271 -1.71 8.54 8.02
CA GLU A 271 -1.90 7.12 8.36
C GLU A 271 -1.28 6.78 9.73
N SER A 272 -0.07 7.27 9.99
CA SER A 272 0.60 7.12 11.29
C SER A 272 -0.21 7.75 12.42
N SER A 273 -0.75 8.96 12.20
CA SER A 273 -1.57 9.66 13.20
C SER A 273 -2.89 8.93 13.46
N ARG A 274 -3.54 8.39 12.43
CA ARG A 274 -4.75 7.55 12.56
C ARG A 274 -4.46 6.31 13.41
N ASN A 275 -3.36 5.63 13.13
CA ASN A 275 -2.95 4.43 13.86
C ASN A 275 -2.61 4.72 15.33
N GLU A 276 -1.95 5.83 15.63
CA GLU A 276 -1.69 6.23 17.02
C GLU A 276 -2.96 6.60 17.79
N ILE A 277 -3.95 7.23 17.14
CA ILE A 277 -5.26 7.48 17.75
C ILE A 277 -6.03 6.18 17.98
N ALA A 278 -5.96 5.23 17.05
CA ALA A 278 -6.55 3.91 17.20
C ALA A 278 -5.94 3.14 18.38
N LYS A 279 -4.62 3.27 18.62
CA LYS A 279 -3.94 2.68 19.79
C LYS A 279 -4.28 3.38 21.11
N LYS A 280 -4.47 4.70 21.10
CA LYS A 280 -4.76 5.50 22.31
C LYS A 280 -6.21 5.40 22.79
N LYS A 281 -7.16 5.05 21.91
CA LYS A 281 -8.51 4.70 22.36
C LYS A 281 -8.44 3.34 23.05
N PRO A 282 -8.73 3.21 24.37
CA PRO A 282 -9.01 1.92 24.95
C PRO A 282 -10.29 1.43 24.27
N GLY A 283 -10.12 0.64 23.22
CA GLY A 283 -11.25 0.01 22.56
C GLY A 283 -12.00 -0.84 23.60
N PRO A 284 -13.33 -1.00 23.48
CA PRO A 284 -13.98 -2.14 24.11
C PRO A 284 -13.18 -3.40 23.75
N VAL A 285 -12.99 -4.33 24.70
CA VAL A 285 -12.16 -5.54 24.54
C VAL A 285 -12.16 -5.97 23.09
N ALA A 286 -11.00 -5.84 22.41
CA ALA A 286 -10.91 -5.98 20.96
C ALA A 286 -11.79 -7.15 20.52
N ASN A 287 -12.79 -6.89 19.69
CA ASN A 287 -13.68 -7.92 19.19
C ASN A 287 -12.89 -8.79 18.21
N ARG A 288 -12.02 -9.64 18.76
CA ARG A 288 -11.09 -10.49 18.01
C ARG A 288 -11.86 -11.36 17.03
N VAL A 289 -13.01 -11.86 17.47
CA VAL A 289 -13.93 -12.65 16.66
C VAL A 289 -14.52 -11.81 15.53
N GLY A 290 -14.88 -10.55 15.82
CA GLY A 290 -15.31 -9.58 14.81
C GLY A 290 -14.29 -9.45 13.69
N THR A 291 -13.01 -9.25 14.01
CA THR A 291 -11.94 -9.19 12.99
C THR A 291 -11.86 -10.46 12.14
N TYR A 292 -11.98 -11.64 12.75
CA TYR A 292 -12.03 -12.89 11.97
C TYR A 292 -13.25 -12.96 11.06
N LEU A 293 -14.43 -12.54 11.52
CA LEU A 293 -15.64 -12.55 10.68
C LEU A 293 -15.56 -11.52 9.54
N ASP A 294 -14.98 -10.35 9.80
CA ASP A 294 -14.84 -9.28 8.80
C ASP A 294 -13.87 -9.67 7.68
N LEU A 295 -12.79 -10.38 8.00
CA LEU A 295 -11.77 -10.77 7.00
C LEU A 295 -12.02 -12.13 6.34
N THR A 296 -12.82 -13.01 6.97
CA THR A 296 -13.06 -14.36 6.46
C THR A 296 -14.15 -14.35 5.40
N CYS A 297 -13.81 -14.81 4.20
CA CYS A 297 -14.77 -14.92 3.12
C CYS A 297 -15.84 -15.99 3.40
N LEU A 298 -17.12 -15.64 3.24
CA LEU A 298 -18.24 -16.56 3.42
C LEU A 298 -18.30 -17.72 2.41
N ILE A 299 -17.66 -17.58 1.25
CA ILE A 299 -17.69 -18.59 0.19
C ILE A 299 -16.60 -19.64 0.38
N CYS A 300 -15.37 -19.22 0.72
CA CYS A 300 -14.21 -20.11 0.78
C CYS A 300 -13.55 -20.24 2.16
N ALA A 301 -14.02 -19.49 3.17
CA ALA A 301 -13.48 -19.45 4.53
C ALA A 301 -11.99 -19.06 4.61
N VAL A 302 -11.45 -18.43 3.56
CA VAL A 302 -10.09 -17.89 3.55
C VAL A 302 -10.13 -16.45 4.06
N ILE A 303 -9.20 -16.13 4.95
CA ILE A 303 -8.92 -14.76 5.40
C ILE A 303 -8.25 -14.01 4.24
N ASP A 304 -8.78 -12.84 3.90
CA ASP A 304 -8.28 -12.02 2.77
C ASP A 304 -8.31 -12.77 1.43
N CYS A 305 -9.52 -13.17 1.02
CA CYS A 305 -9.71 -13.96 -0.20
C CYS A 305 -9.52 -13.12 -1.46
N PRO A 306 -8.59 -13.48 -2.38
CA PRO A 306 -8.33 -12.70 -3.59
C PRO A 306 -9.35 -12.96 -4.71
N THR A 307 -10.42 -13.73 -4.46
CA THR A 307 -11.35 -14.20 -5.50
C THR A 307 -12.81 -13.82 -5.26
N HIS A 308 -13.17 -13.47 -4.02
CA HIS A 308 -14.56 -13.26 -3.62
C HIS A 308 -14.70 -11.98 -2.81
N GLY A 309 -15.61 -11.13 -3.24
CA GLY A 309 -15.81 -9.81 -2.66
C GLY A 309 -16.20 -8.82 -3.75
N ASP A 310 -16.03 -7.56 -3.43
CA ASP A 310 -16.19 -6.44 -4.36
C ASP A 310 -15.14 -5.38 -4.03
N PHE A 311 -14.97 -4.38 -4.89
CA PHE A 311 -14.25 -3.16 -4.51
C PHE A 311 -15.26 -2.10 -4.12
N HIS A 312 -15.12 -1.55 -2.90
CA HIS A 312 -15.84 -0.33 -2.57
C HIS A 312 -15.24 0.85 -3.31
N HIS A 313 -16.12 1.63 -3.93
CA HIS A 313 -15.78 2.89 -4.56
C HIS A 313 -16.02 3.99 -3.55
N GLU A 314 -15.00 4.35 -2.78
CA GLU A 314 -15.04 5.62 -2.08
C GLU A 314 -14.64 6.70 -3.07
N ALA A 315 -15.61 7.49 -3.53
CA ALA A 315 -15.29 8.81 -4.03
C ALA A 315 -14.61 9.52 -2.86
N VAL A 316 -13.37 9.97 -3.06
CA VAL A 316 -12.79 10.93 -2.13
C VAL A 316 -13.63 12.20 -2.29
N ASP A 317 -14.66 12.32 -1.45
CA ASP A 317 -15.55 13.45 -1.42
C ASP A 317 -14.71 14.70 -1.15
N SER A 318 -14.56 15.53 -2.18
CA SER A 318 -14.24 16.96 -2.04
C SER A 318 -15.45 17.72 -1.50
N SER A 319 -16.15 17.19 -0.49
CA SER A 319 -17.30 17.86 0.13
C SER A 319 -16.80 18.95 1.07
N ASP A 320 -16.74 20.15 0.49
CA ASP A 320 -16.79 21.51 1.08
C ASP A 320 -15.82 22.50 0.40
N GLY A 321 -15.54 22.31 -0.90
CA GLY A 321 -14.93 23.33 -1.75
C GLY A 321 -15.96 23.89 -2.73
N GLU A 322 -16.41 25.13 -2.50
CA GLU A 322 -17.19 25.87 -3.48
C GLU A 322 -16.46 25.91 -4.83
N ASP A 323 -17.26 25.70 -5.87
CA ASP A 323 -17.03 25.87 -7.30
C ASP A 323 -15.80 26.72 -7.68
N ASN A 324 -14.71 26.04 -7.99
CA ASN A 324 -13.55 26.64 -8.66
C ASN A 324 -13.21 25.80 -9.89
N GLY A 325 -14.10 25.77 -10.89
CA GLY A 325 -13.83 25.71 -12.35
C GLY A 325 -12.85 24.69 -12.94
N ASN A 326 -12.24 23.82 -12.15
CA ASN A 326 -11.34 22.76 -12.57
C ASN A 326 -12.04 21.44 -12.26
N GLU A 327 -12.62 20.83 -13.29
CA GLU A 327 -13.15 19.47 -13.29
C GLU A 327 -12.02 18.46 -13.01
N ARG A 328 -11.51 18.40 -11.78
CA ARG A 328 -10.73 17.26 -11.32
C ARG A 328 -11.73 16.17 -10.95
N LEU A 329 -11.78 15.12 -11.77
CA LEU A 329 -12.49 13.89 -11.44
C LEU A 329 -12.07 13.43 -10.03
N PRO A 330 -13.03 13.16 -9.12
CA PRO A 330 -12.70 12.72 -7.76
C PRO A 330 -11.82 11.47 -7.83
N GLU A 331 -10.70 11.46 -7.09
CA GLU A 331 -9.85 10.27 -6.98
C GLU A 331 -10.70 9.19 -6.30
N THR A 332 -11.02 8.11 -7.02
CA THR A 332 -11.74 6.97 -6.46
C THR A 332 -10.75 6.05 -5.78
N LYS A 333 -10.92 5.84 -4.47
CA LYS A 333 -10.16 4.85 -3.73
C LYS A 333 -10.87 3.50 -3.88
N TYR A 334 -10.12 2.49 -4.30
CA TYR A 334 -10.61 1.13 -4.41
C TYR A 334 -10.15 0.35 -3.19
N GLU A 335 -11.09 0.03 -2.30
CA GLU A 335 -10.80 -0.84 -1.15
C GLU A 335 -11.45 -2.20 -1.34
N PRO A 336 -10.69 -3.31 -1.25
CA PRO A 336 -11.28 -4.64 -1.35
C PRO A 336 -12.21 -4.89 -0.17
N LYS A 337 -13.50 -5.04 -0.45
CA LYS A 337 -14.48 -5.52 0.51
C LYS A 337 -14.65 -7.02 0.35
N THR A 338 -14.19 -7.77 1.34
CA THR A 338 -14.48 -9.20 1.44
C THR A 338 -15.98 -9.42 1.57
N LEU A 339 -16.48 -10.51 1.01
CA LEU A 339 -17.84 -10.96 1.29
C LEU A 339 -17.86 -11.59 2.70
N SER A 340 -18.07 -10.75 3.71
CA SER A 340 -18.15 -11.11 5.12
C SER A 340 -19.56 -10.93 5.69
N LEU A 341 -19.83 -11.57 6.84
CA LEU A 341 -21.01 -11.27 7.64
C LEU A 341 -20.59 -10.30 8.73
N ASN A 342 -21.35 -9.22 8.91
CA ASN A 342 -21.22 -8.38 10.08
C ASN A 342 -21.36 -9.23 11.36
N PHE A 343 -20.49 -8.96 12.35
CA PHE A 343 -20.40 -9.72 13.57
C PHE A 343 -21.69 -9.66 14.39
N GLU A 344 -22.25 -8.46 14.59
CA GLU A 344 -23.48 -8.24 15.34
C GLU A 344 -24.65 -9.00 14.70
N ASP A 345 -24.75 -8.97 13.38
CA ASP A 345 -25.75 -9.71 12.60
C ASP A 345 -25.61 -11.22 12.75
N THR A 346 -24.37 -11.71 12.77
CA THR A 346 -24.06 -13.13 12.95
C THR A 346 -24.48 -13.59 14.34
N ILE A 347 -24.08 -12.85 15.38
CA ILE A 347 -24.45 -13.14 16.77
C ILE A 347 -25.96 -13.05 16.95
N ARG A 348 -26.63 -12.04 16.40
CA ARG A 348 -28.09 -11.89 16.45
C ARG A 348 -28.81 -13.07 15.80
N ARG A 349 -28.44 -13.45 14.57
CA ARG A 349 -29.04 -14.63 13.89
C ARG A 349 -28.75 -15.91 14.67
N TYR A 350 -27.57 -16.03 15.25
CA TYR A 350 -27.15 -17.18 16.04
C TYR A 350 -27.93 -17.28 17.37
N ARG A 351 -28.18 -16.18 18.09
CA ARG A 351 -29.10 -16.11 19.25
C ARG A 351 -30.51 -16.57 18.88
N ASN A 352 -31.02 -16.13 17.74
CA ASN A 352 -32.39 -16.39 17.31
C ASN A 352 -32.67 -17.83 16.84
N ARG A 353 -31.68 -18.53 16.27
CA ARG A 353 -31.85 -19.92 15.77
C ARG A 353 -31.86 -20.96 16.90
N VAL A 354 -31.19 -20.69 18.02
CA VAL A 354 -30.82 -21.70 19.02
C VAL A 354 -31.93 -22.01 20.05
N LYS A 355 -32.95 -21.15 20.20
CA LYS A 355 -34.08 -21.41 21.11
C LYS A 355 -34.90 -22.68 20.79
N LYS A 356 -34.61 -23.39 19.69
CA LYS A 356 -35.34 -24.60 19.29
C LYS A 356 -34.65 -25.95 19.55
N ASP A 357 -33.31 -26.07 19.68
CA ASP A 357 -32.67 -27.38 19.43
C ASP A 357 -31.43 -27.77 20.28
N ILE A 358 -31.02 -27.08 21.35
CA ILE A 358 -29.95 -27.62 22.23
C ILE A 358 -30.57 -28.40 23.38
N GLU A 359 -30.98 -29.64 23.09
CA GLU A 359 -31.27 -30.62 24.13
C GLU A 359 -29.99 -30.91 24.92
N SER A 360 -30.05 -30.80 26.24
CA SER A 360 -28.99 -31.30 27.11
C SER A 360 -28.78 -32.78 26.82
N LEU A 361 -27.53 -33.19 26.63
CA LEU A 361 -27.22 -34.60 26.45
C LEU A 361 -27.73 -35.42 27.65
N PRO A 362 -28.30 -36.62 27.43
CA PRO A 362 -28.76 -37.49 28.50
C PRO A 362 -27.64 -37.75 29.53
N GLU A 363 -28.00 -37.72 30.80
CA GLU A 363 -27.10 -38.07 31.91
C GLU A 363 -26.49 -39.46 31.67
N GLY A 364 -25.14 -39.54 31.67
CA GLY A 364 -24.39 -40.78 31.42
C GLY A 364 -23.65 -40.88 30.07
N LYS A 365 -23.77 -39.89 29.17
CA LYS A 365 -22.99 -39.83 27.91
C LYS A 365 -21.93 -38.70 27.86
N THR A 366 -21.73 -37.98 28.96
CA THR A 366 -20.77 -36.89 29.04
C THR A 366 -19.37 -37.43 29.31
N LYS A 367 -18.44 -37.23 28.35
CA LYS A 367 -17.02 -37.57 28.54
C LYS A 367 -16.28 -36.37 29.11
N SER A 368 -15.46 -36.59 30.14
CA SER A 368 -14.50 -35.58 30.62
C SER A 368 -13.46 -35.28 29.54
N CYS A 369 -13.01 -34.01 29.46
CA CYS A 369 -11.96 -33.62 28.52
C CYS A 369 -10.54 -33.94 29.02
N SER A 370 -10.35 -33.96 30.34
CA SER A 370 -9.11 -34.25 31.02
C SER A 370 -9.41 -34.65 32.47
N ASP A 371 -8.36 -34.99 33.23
CA ASP A 371 -8.46 -35.26 34.66
C ASP A 371 -8.91 -34.01 35.44
N GLU A 372 -8.51 -32.82 34.98
CA GLU A 372 -8.93 -31.51 35.51
C GLU A 372 -10.28 -31.01 34.94
N CYS A 373 -11.12 -31.91 34.45
CA CYS A 373 -12.46 -31.56 33.99
C CYS A 373 -13.39 -31.26 35.18
N TYR A 374 -14.21 -30.21 35.06
CA TYR A 374 -15.24 -29.88 36.06
C TYR A 374 -16.25 -31.02 36.30
N MET A 375 -16.38 -31.94 35.34
CA MET A 375 -17.25 -33.12 35.46
C MET A 375 -16.61 -34.28 36.23
N ALA A 376 -15.28 -34.26 36.41
CA ALA A 376 -14.51 -35.35 37.00
C ALA A 376 -13.86 -34.96 38.35
N THR A 377 -13.58 -33.67 38.54
CA THR A 377 -12.92 -33.13 39.73
C THR A 377 -13.90 -32.28 40.54
N ASP A 378 -13.94 -32.48 41.85
CA ASP A 378 -14.56 -31.53 42.79
C ASP A 378 -13.59 -30.36 42.99
N PHE A 379 -14.05 -29.15 42.66
CA PHE A 379 -13.24 -27.93 42.63
C PHE A 379 -13.70 -26.89 43.66
N SER A 380 -14.63 -27.26 44.56
CA SER A 380 -15.18 -26.36 45.57
C SER A 380 -14.15 -25.82 46.57
N GLU A 381 -13.03 -26.53 46.77
CA GLU A 381 -11.96 -26.17 47.70
C GLU A 381 -10.68 -25.65 47.04
N LEU A 382 -10.66 -25.55 45.70
CA LEU A 382 -9.46 -25.14 44.95
C LEU A 382 -9.42 -23.61 44.79
N ASP A 383 -8.36 -22.99 45.29
CA ASP A 383 -8.07 -21.57 45.03
C ASP A 383 -7.47 -21.39 43.63
N TYR A 384 -7.98 -20.42 42.88
CA TYR A 384 -7.48 -20.12 41.53
C TYR A 384 -7.47 -18.63 41.23
N LYS A 385 -6.46 -18.22 40.46
CA LYS A 385 -6.35 -16.87 39.90
C LYS A 385 -6.54 -16.95 38.39
N PHE A 386 -7.63 -16.38 37.90
CA PHE A 386 -7.90 -16.27 36.48
C PHE A 386 -7.19 -15.05 35.90
N ASN A 387 -6.46 -15.22 34.80
CA ASN A 387 -5.74 -14.13 34.14
C ASN A 387 -6.71 -13.06 33.62
N GLU A 388 -6.42 -11.78 33.88
CA GLU A 388 -7.23 -10.63 33.42
C GLU A 388 -7.41 -10.61 31.89
N GLU A 389 -6.39 -10.99 31.13
CA GLU A 389 -6.49 -11.08 29.67
C GLU A 389 -7.49 -12.16 29.22
N HIS A 390 -7.54 -13.28 29.96
CA HIS A 390 -8.48 -14.37 29.70
C HIS A 390 -9.90 -13.98 30.13
N LEU A 391 -10.05 -13.24 31.25
CA LEU A 391 -11.35 -12.69 31.66
C LEU A 391 -11.94 -11.77 30.60
N ALA A 392 -11.11 -10.96 29.95
CA ALA A 392 -11.56 -10.03 28.92
C ALA A 392 -12.22 -10.76 27.72
N ILE A 393 -11.67 -11.90 27.29
CA ILE A 393 -12.15 -12.64 26.10
C ILE A 393 -13.23 -13.68 26.41
N LEU A 394 -13.36 -14.10 27.68
CA LEU A 394 -14.30 -15.13 28.10
C LEU A 394 -15.75 -14.86 27.67
N PRO A 395 -16.31 -13.63 27.75
CA PRO A 395 -17.66 -13.35 27.26
C PRO A 395 -17.87 -13.70 25.78
N GLN A 396 -16.89 -13.37 24.93
CA GLN A 396 -16.94 -13.69 23.49
C GLN A 396 -16.91 -15.20 23.26
N MET A 397 -16.09 -15.93 24.04
CA MET A 397 -16.00 -17.38 23.94
C MET A 397 -17.26 -18.08 24.45
N ILE A 398 -17.90 -17.59 25.51
CA ILE A 398 -19.19 -18.11 26.01
C ILE A 398 -20.29 -17.96 24.95
N GLU A 399 -20.29 -16.86 24.19
CA GLU A 399 -21.24 -16.62 23.12
C GLU A 399 -21.07 -17.59 21.94
N ILE A 400 -19.83 -17.95 21.61
CA ILE A 400 -19.50 -18.90 20.53
C ILE A 400 -19.73 -20.35 20.96
N TYR A 401 -19.21 -20.74 22.13
CA TYR A 401 -19.30 -22.09 22.67
C TYR A 401 -20.56 -22.22 23.55
N ARG A 402 -21.70 -22.52 22.92
CA ARG A 402 -23.00 -22.56 23.61
C ARG A 402 -23.37 -23.88 24.28
N HIS A 403 -22.73 -25.00 23.92
CA HIS A 403 -23.10 -26.29 24.50
C HIS A 403 -22.84 -26.26 26.01
N PRO A 404 -23.87 -26.30 26.88
CA PRO A 404 -23.73 -25.98 28.30
C PRO A 404 -22.75 -26.92 29.00
N ASN A 405 -22.72 -28.18 28.57
CA ASN A 405 -21.86 -29.21 29.16
C ASN A 405 -20.41 -29.18 28.64
N TYR A 406 -20.15 -28.72 27.42
CA TYR A 406 -18.79 -28.85 26.83
C TYR A 406 -18.09 -27.51 26.60
N ARG A 407 -18.80 -26.40 26.75
CA ARG A 407 -18.20 -25.07 26.56
C ARG A 407 -17.01 -24.81 27.47
N SER A 408 -17.09 -25.24 28.74
CA SER A 408 -15.96 -25.13 29.66
C SER A 408 -14.76 -25.93 29.18
N CYS A 409 -14.99 -27.13 28.62
CA CYS A 409 -13.95 -27.97 28.06
C CYS A 409 -13.28 -27.34 26.82
N TYR A 410 -14.06 -26.77 25.89
CA TYR A 410 -13.53 -26.12 24.69
C TYR A 410 -12.76 -24.84 25.01
N ILE A 411 -13.28 -24.04 25.94
CA ILE A 411 -12.64 -22.80 26.37
C ILE A 411 -11.35 -23.13 27.12
N ALA A 412 -11.36 -24.12 28.00
CA ALA A 412 -10.18 -24.62 28.70
C ALA A 412 -9.08 -25.09 27.76
N PHE A 413 -9.45 -25.86 26.73
CA PHE A 413 -8.49 -26.28 25.69
C PHE A 413 -7.92 -25.09 24.92
N ALA A 414 -8.75 -24.10 24.58
CA ALA A 414 -8.31 -22.94 23.80
C ALA A 414 -7.43 -21.97 24.60
N LEU A 415 -7.62 -21.88 25.91
CA LEU A 415 -6.87 -21.00 26.81
C LEU A 415 -5.72 -21.72 27.55
N ASP A 416 -5.57 -23.02 27.34
CA ASP A 416 -4.60 -23.89 28.01
C ASP A 416 -4.64 -23.75 29.55
N ILE A 417 -5.84 -23.82 30.12
CA ILE A 417 -6.09 -23.71 31.56
C ILE A 417 -7.03 -24.82 32.07
N PRO A 418 -7.02 -25.13 33.38
CA PRO A 418 -7.85 -26.20 33.93
C PRO A 418 -9.34 -25.99 33.66
N CYS A 419 -10.04 -27.03 33.22
CA CYS A 419 -11.44 -26.95 32.80
C CYS A 419 -12.40 -26.59 33.93
N TRP A 420 -12.11 -27.03 35.16
CA TRP A 420 -12.86 -26.61 36.34
C TRP A 420 -12.76 -25.10 36.62
N SER A 421 -11.61 -24.46 36.39
CA SER A 421 -11.43 -23.02 36.66
C SER A 421 -12.26 -22.18 35.69
N VAL A 422 -12.27 -22.58 34.41
CA VAL A 422 -13.14 -22.00 33.38
C VAL A 422 -14.62 -22.19 33.71
N TYR A 423 -15.01 -23.38 34.19
CA TYR A 423 -16.40 -23.64 34.58
C TYR A 423 -16.83 -22.73 35.74
N ALA A 424 -16.01 -22.60 36.78
CA ALA A 424 -16.29 -21.72 37.91
C ALA A 424 -16.48 -20.26 37.46
N GLU A 425 -15.60 -19.77 36.59
CA GLU A 425 -15.66 -18.42 36.06
C GLU A 425 -16.91 -18.18 35.19
N ILE A 426 -17.30 -19.17 34.37
CA ILE A 426 -18.53 -19.11 33.58
C ILE A 426 -19.78 -19.05 34.48
N GLN A 427 -19.79 -19.75 35.60
CA GLN A 427 -20.90 -19.68 36.57
C GLN A 427 -20.96 -18.30 37.23
N ARG A 428 -19.81 -17.75 37.64
CA ARG A 428 -19.71 -16.39 38.16
C ARG A 428 -20.26 -15.37 37.16
N TYR A 429 -19.78 -15.40 35.92
CA TYR A 429 -20.22 -14.52 34.85
C TYR A 429 -21.74 -14.58 34.60
N LYS A 430 -22.34 -15.78 34.65
CA LYS A 430 -23.80 -15.97 34.50
C LYS A 430 -24.62 -15.45 35.68
N SER A 431 -24.06 -15.53 36.89
CA SER A 431 -24.72 -15.00 38.09
C SER A 431 -24.74 -13.48 38.12
N GLU A 432 -23.71 -12.84 37.57
CA GLU A 432 -23.55 -11.38 37.51
C GLU A 432 -24.28 -10.76 36.31
N ASN A 433 -24.30 -11.45 35.16
CA ASN A 433 -24.95 -10.98 33.93
C ASN A 433 -26.25 -11.78 33.68
N HIS A 434 -27.40 -11.18 33.98
CA HIS A 434 -28.68 -11.71 33.53
C HIS A 434 -28.73 -11.78 32.00
N GLU A 435 -29.09 -12.93 31.44
CA GLU A 435 -29.21 -13.11 29.98
C GLU A 435 -30.11 -12.02 29.36
N GLU A 436 -29.57 -11.23 28.43
CA GLU A 436 -30.33 -10.21 27.70
C GLU A 436 -31.57 -10.84 27.04
N LYS A 437 -32.74 -10.23 27.24
CA LYS A 437 -33.98 -10.67 26.61
C LYS A 437 -33.85 -10.56 25.09
N ALA A 438 -33.91 -11.71 24.41
CA ALA A 438 -33.92 -11.77 22.95
C ALA A 438 -35.08 -10.93 22.38
N GLU A 439 -34.79 -10.17 21.32
CA GLU A 439 -35.78 -9.40 20.58
C GLU A 439 -36.88 -10.32 20.01
N ASP A 440 -38.13 -9.85 20.06
CA ASP A 440 -39.27 -10.54 19.47
C ASP A 440 -39.12 -10.61 17.94
N ILE A 441 -38.84 -11.81 17.44
CA ILE A 441 -38.74 -12.06 15.99
C ILE A 441 -40.17 -11.93 15.41
N PRO A 442 -40.38 -11.13 14.36
CA PRO A 442 -41.66 -11.08 13.67
C PRO A 442 -42.07 -12.49 13.21
N THR A 443 -43.17 -13.00 13.72
CA THR A 443 -43.70 -14.35 13.43
C THR A 443 -44.37 -14.46 12.05
N GLY A 444 -44.30 -13.41 11.24
CA GLY A 444 -44.86 -13.37 9.90
C GLY A 444 -44.11 -14.26 8.91
N ARG A 445 -44.69 -15.40 8.55
CA ARG A 445 -44.18 -16.20 7.42
C ARG A 445 -44.40 -15.42 6.13
N ALA A 446 -43.32 -15.10 5.43
CA ALA A 446 -43.41 -14.47 4.11
C ALA A 446 -44.31 -15.30 3.18
N LYS A 447 -45.21 -14.63 2.44
CA LYS A 447 -46.08 -15.29 1.46
C LYS A 447 -45.20 -16.01 0.44
N LYS A 448 -45.49 -17.30 0.22
CA LYS A 448 -44.75 -18.13 -0.73
C LYS A 448 -44.99 -17.61 -2.16
N PRO A 449 -43.92 -17.44 -2.98
CA PRO A 449 -44.08 -17.06 -4.38
C PRO A 449 -44.81 -18.17 -5.16
N GLU A 450 -45.68 -17.78 -6.09
CA GLU A 450 -46.51 -18.73 -6.86
C GLU A 450 -45.69 -19.57 -7.84
N TRP A 451 -44.55 -19.03 -8.29
CA TRP A 451 -43.66 -19.65 -9.28
C TRP A 451 -42.59 -20.58 -8.66
N TYR A 452 -42.42 -20.61 -7.33
CA TYR A 452 -41.41 -21.45 -6.69
C TYR A 452 -41.89 -22.13 -5.40
N ASP A 453 -41.72 -23.45 -5.36
CA ASP A 453 -41.93 -24.29 -4.19
C ASP A 453 -40.61 -24.67 -3.53
N ASN A 454 -40.24 -23.99 -2.43
CA ASN A 454 -39.01 -24.28 -1.69
C ASN A 454 -39.01 -25.63 -0.96
N ILE A 455 -40.18 -26.15 -0.57
CA ILE A 455 -40.29 -27.45 0.12
C ILE A 455 -40.13 -28.58 -0.89
N LYS A 456 -40.87 -28.50 -2.00
CA LYS A 456 -40.78 -29.50 -3.08
C LYS A 456 -39.61 -29.27 -4.03
N LYS A 457 -38.89 -28.15 -3.89
CA LYS A 457 -37.82 -27.68 -4.78
C LYS A 457 -38.25 -27.69 -6.26
N ASN A 458 -39.44 -27.15 -6.54
CA ASN A 458 -40.05 -27.17 -7.88
C ASN A 458 -40.41 -25.76 -8.38
N ILE A 459 -40.19 -25.50 -9.68
CA ILE A 459 -40.50 -24.25 -10.37
C ILE A 459 -41.83 -24.42 -11.14
N ARG A 460 -42.69 -23.41 -11.11
CA ARG A 460 -44.00 -23.41 -11.79
C ARG A 460 -44.14 -22.18 -12.69
N GLY A 461 -44.83 -22.34 -13.81
CA GLY A 461 -45.08 -21.25 -14.76
C GLY A 461 -43.89 -20.94 -15.66
N ASP A 462 -43.94 -19.78 -16.33
CA ASP A 462 -42.90 -19.31 -17.24
C ASP A 462 -41.79 -18.58 -16.47
N LEU A 463 -40.67 -19.27 -16.27
CA LEU A 463 -39.52 -18.76 -15.51
C LEU A 463 -38.99 -17.45 -16.09
N ASN A 464 -38.95 -17.29 -17.41
CA ASN A 464 -38.40 -16.11 -18.10
C ASN A 464 -39.17 -14.82 -17.78
N LYS A 465 -40.45 -14.93 -17.42
CA LYS A 465 -41.29 -13.77 -17.05
C LYS A 465 -41.27 -13.47 -15.56
N MET A 466 -40.97 -14.48 -14.73
CA MET A 466 -41.18 -14.41 -13.28
C MET A 466 -39.91 -14.06 -12.50
N THR A 467 -38.73 -14.32 -13.06
CA THR A 467 -37.46 -14.02 -12.40
C THR A 467 -36.30 -13.91 -13.39
N ILE A 468 -35.30 -13.11 -13.05
CA ILE A 468 -34.01 -13.05 -13.77
C ILE A 468 -32.96 -13.95 -13.12
N ALA A 469 -33.35 -14.82 -12.18
CA ALA A 469 -32.40 -15.71 -11.52
C ALA A 469 -31.63 -16.55 -12.55
N HIS A 470 -32.22 -17.22 -13.51
CA HIS A 470 -31.41 -17.98 -14.49
C HIS A 470 -30.58 -17.09 -15.46
N LEU A 471 -30.86 -15.78 -15.55
CA LEU A 471 -30.24 -14.85 -16.50
C LEU A 471 -29.01 -14.15 -15.91
N HIS A 472 -27.89 -14.88 -15.81
CA HIS A 472 -26.64 -14.38 -15.21
C HIS A 472 -26.10 -13.08 -15.81
N GLN A 473 -26.40 -12.80 -17.09
CA GLN A 473 -25.97 -11.58 -17.78
C GLN A 473 -26.77 -10.33 -17.36
N GLU A 474 -28.00 -10.51 -16.88
CA GLU A 474 -28.91 -9.44 -16.48
C GLU A 474 -28.94 -9.22 -14.95
N ARG A 475 -28.33 -10.13 -14.19
CA ARG A 475 -28.26 -10.02 -12.74
C ARG A 475 -27.29 -8.90 -12.34
N GLY A 476 -27.79 -7.93 -11.57
CA GLY A 476 -26.94 -7.08 -10.74
C GLY A 476 -26.49 -7.84 -9.48
N GLN A 477 -25.26 -7.61 -9.04
CA GLN A 477 -24.83 -8.00 -7.70
C GLN A 477 -25.44 -7.02 -6.70
N ALA A 478 -26.13 -7.52 -5.68
CA ALA A 478 -26.60 -6.66 -4.60
C ALA A 478 -25.37 -6.13 -3.86
N VAL A 479 -25.15 -4.82 -3.93
CA VAL A 479 -24.08 -4.13 -3.21
C VAL A 479 -24.43 -4.20 -1.72
N ALA A 480 -23.52 -4.75 -0.91
CA ALA A 480 -23.68 -4.95 0.53
C ALA A 480 -23.12 -3.78 1.34
#